data_AF-A0A428QA37-F1
#
_entry.id   AF-A0A428QA37-F1
#
_cell.length_a   1.000
_cell.length_b   1.000
_cell.length_c   1.000
_cell.angle_alpha   90.00
_cell.angle_beta   90.00
_cell.angle_gamma   90.00
#
_symmetry.space_group_name_H-M   'P 1'
#
loop_
_entity.id
_entity.type
_entity.pdbx_description
1 polymer ?
#
loop_
_entity_poly.entity_id
_entity_poly.type
_entity_poly.pdbx_seq_one_letter_code
_entity_poly.pdbx_strand_id
1 'polypeptide(L)'
;MEYKAQHQSTLKVKPRLIIHGGAGNIQRRNYTPDQLKAYRAALIDIVTKADSYMRNQAVVASEKELKGRPSALEIATYAVQLIEDNPLFNSGHGAVFTRDGINELEASVMVSRGFKKRGVGVMGVRHVKNPILLAKAMLEHGEEDLEERGKRAQGASLDDPDVPSAQGHTQVFGKAAEKLAKQYGLELVDPSYYYTQQRWDEHIRALEREKSGQGQATWSATEYLPQGTCGAVALDEDGVICAATSTGGLTNKLTGRIGDTPVVGAGFWAEEWSEDGDPTGPTAWGRLKNSITQPGPSLVLSDALRGALADCLPSPMMYSPLDTLSTSSGGTYTTRSFGGSGTGNGDSFLRVNAVRTVAAMARWKPESGVKAIAHVAGRGGELEKSAGDRFGRTGEGEGGIIGIESVVVRDSNGRVVDTRSEVLMDFNCGGMFRAWIDDEGKPRVGIFATELDEL
;
A
#
# COMPACT_ATOMS: atom_id res chain seq x y z
N MET A 1 -12.93 -25.26 -28.83
CA MET A 1 -11.48 -25.03 -28.98
C MET A 1 -10.88 -25.00 -27.60
N GLU A 2 -9.87 -25.83 -27.39
CA GLU A 2 -9.27 -26.19 -26.11
C GLU A 2 -8.64 -25.01 -25.38
N TYR A 3 -9.07 -24.72 -24.14
CA TYR A 3 -8.25 -23.98 -23.19
C TYR A 3 -7.21 -24.95 -22.64
N LYS A 4 -6.00 -24.94 -23.23
CA LYS A 4 -4.85 -25.57 -22.59
C LYS A 4 -4.55 -24.84 -21.29
N ALA A 5 -4.53 -25.60 -20.19
CA ALA A 5 -3.96 -25.16 -18.93
C ALA A 5 -2.55 -24.59 -19.18
N GLN A 6 -2.37 -23.30 -18.90
CA GLN A 6 -1.03 -22.72 -18.88
C GLN A 6 -0.22 -23.41 -17.78
N HIS A 7 0.98 -23.86 -18.17
CA HIS A 7 1.92 -24.62 -17.37
C HIS A 7 2.12 -24.08 -15.95
N GLN A 8 2.26 -25.02 -15.01
CA GLN A 8 2.75 -24.86 -13.63
C GLN A 8 3.84 -23.78 -13.55
N SER A 9 3.57 -22.70 -12.81
CA SER A 9 4.55 -21.64 -12.56
C SER A 9 5.71 -22.19 -11.72
N THR A 10 6.91 -22.21 -12.29
CA THR A 10 8.17 -22.41 -11.56
C THR A 10 8.66 -21.09 -10.95
N LEU A 11 7.73 -20.25 -10.46
CA LEU A 11 8.08 -19.01 -9.76
C LEU A 11 8.19 -19.33 -8.26
N LYS A 12 9.33 -18.99 -7.66
CA LYS A 12 9.48 -18.95 -6.20
C LYS A 12 9.92 -17.56 -5.81
N VAL A 13 9.10 -16.55 -6.14
CA VAL A 13 9.27 -15.23 -5.54
C VAL A 13 8.99 -15.40 -4.05
N LYS A 14 9.88 -14.90 -3.19
CA LYS A 14 9.66 -14.92 -1.74
C LYS A 14 8.47 -14.01 -1.43
N PRO A 15 7.35 -14.55 -0.91
CA PRO A 15 6.19 -13.73 -0.55
C PRO A 15 6.56 -12.68 0.49
N ARG A 16 5.91 -11.52 0.42
CA ARG A 16 6.16 -10.38 1.32
C ARG A 16 4.85 -9.78 1.79
N LEU A 17 4.86 -9.24 3.00
CA LEU A 17 3.71 -8.58 3.61
C LEU A 17 4.18 -7.41 4.47
N ILE A 18 3.55 -6.26 4.29
CA ILE A 18 3.64 -5.09 5.17
C ILE A 18 2.25 -4.48 5.35
N ILE A 19 1.98 -3.97 6.56
CA ILE A 19 0.75 -3.27 6.93
C ILE A 19 1.07 -1.92 7.58
N HIS A 20 0.13 -0.98 7.52
CA HIS A 20 0.12 0.24 8.32
C HIS A 20 -1.25 0.48 8.98
N GLY A 21 -1.21 1.07 10.17
CA GLY A 21 -2.38 1.49 10.96
C GLY A 21 -2.59 3.01 11.01
N GLY A 22 -1.84 3.78 10.21
CA GLY A 22 -1.96 5.23 10.14
C GLY A 22 -0.64 5.97 10.36
N ALA A 23 -0.47 7.09 9.66
CA ALA A 23 0.59 8.06 9.89
C ALA A 23 0.01 9.43 10.30
N GLY A 24 0.87 10.27 10.89
CA GLY A 24 0.54 11.65 11.23
C GLY A 24 1.33 12.14 12.44
N ASN A 25 0.75 13.07 13.20
CA ASN A 25 1.32 13.63 14.42
C ASN A 25 1.32 12.64 15.62
N ILE A 26 1.81 11.42 15.39
CA ILE A 26 2.01 10.37 16.39
C ILE A 26 3.29 10.69 17.14
N GLN A 27 3.16 11.18 18.38
CA GLN A 27 4.31 11.50 19.23
C GLN A 27 4.23 10.67 20.52
N ARG A 28 5.38 10.27 21.08
CA ARG A 28 5.42 9.48 22.34
C ARG A 28 4.61 10.12 23.46
N ARG A 29 4.63 11.45 23.57
CA ARG A 29 3.86 12.20 24.58
C ARG A 29 2.33 12.13 24.40
N ASN A 30 1.84 11.71 23.23
CA ASN A 30 0.41 11.60 22.95
C ASN A 30 -0.18 10.26 23.43
N TYR A 31 0.65 9.34 23.91
CA TYR A 31 0.24 7.99 24.30
C TYR A 31 0.82 7.59 25.65
N THR A 32 0.05 6.86 26.43
CA THR A 32 0.56 6.13 27.59
C THR A 32 1.35 4.89 27.15
N PRO A 33 2.24 4.35 28.01
CA PRO A 33 2.94 3.10 27.71
C PRO A 33 1.99 1.93 27.38
N ASP A 34 0.86 1.82 28.08
CA ASP A 34 -0.13 0.77 27.84
C ASP A 34 -0.84 0.92 26.50
N GLN A 35 -1.14 2.16 26.08
CA GLN A 35 -1.69 2.42 24.74
C GLN A 35 -0.69 1.99 23.67
N LEU A 36 0.58 2.42 23.76
CA LEU A 36 1.60 2.00 22.80
C LEU A 36 1.78 0.48 22.77
N LYS A 37 1.73 -0.18 23.93
CA LYS A 37 1.76 -1.65 24.02
C LYS A 37 0.57 -2.28 23.33
N ALA A 38 -0.63 -1.73 23.47
CA ALA A 38 -1.83 -2.22 22.78
C ALA A 38 -1.72 -2.10 21.26
N TYR A 39 -1.25 -0.95 20.74
CA TYR A 39 -0.99 -0.77 19.30
C TYR A 39 0.05 -1.75 18.78
N ARG A 40 1.16 -1.96 19.50
CA ARG A 40 2.19 -2.94 19.13
C ARG A 40 1.63 -4.36 19.09
N ALA A 41 0.88 -4.76 20.11
CA ALA A 41 0.27 -6.08 20.19
C ALA A 41 -0.72 -6.31 19.04
N ALA A 42 -1.58 -5.33 18.75
CA ALA A 42 -2.52 -5.39 17.65
C ALA A 42 -1.80 -5.52 16.29
N LEU A 43 -0.78 -4.70 16.03
CA LEU A 43 0.01 -4.76 14.80
C LEU A 43 0.71 -6.11 14.61
N ILE A 44 1.31 -6.67 15.68
CA ILE A 44 1.93 -8.00 15.64
C ILE A 44 0.88 -9.08 15.37
N ASP A 45 -0.25 -9.06 16.07
CA ASP A 45 -1.32 -10.04 15.89
C ASP A 45 -1.86 -10.04 14.45
N ILE A 46 -2.15 -8.86 13.91
CA ILE A 46 -2.67 -8.69 12.54
C ILE A 46 -1.66 -9.21 11.51
N VAL A 47 -0.40 -8.76 11.56
CA VAL A 47 0.60 -9.18 10.56
C VAL A 47 0.91 -10.67 10.67
N THR A 48 0.86 -11.24 11.88
CA THR A 48 1.10 -12.67 12.11
C THR A 48 -0.05 -13.52 11.57
N LYS A 49 -1.30 -13.09 11.78
CA LYS A 49 -2.49 -13.76 11.22
C LYS A 49 -2.47 -13.71 9.69
N ALA A 50 -2.15 -12.55 9.11
CA ALA A 50 -2.07 -12.40 7.67
C ALA A 50 -0.90 -13.18 7.04
N ASP A 51 0.26 -13.25 7.71
CA ASP A 51 1.37 -14.12 7.30
C ASP A 51 1.01 -15.61 7.39
N SER A 52 0.31 -16.01 8.46
CA SER A 52 -0.20 -17.38 8.60
C SER A 52 -1.17 -17.72 7.46
N TYR A 53 -2.08 -16.80 7.12
CA TYR A 53 -2.98 -16.95 5.98
C TYR A 53 -2.20 -17.09 4.67
N MET A 54 -1.24 -16.20 4.40
CA MET A 54 -0.35 -16.24 3.22
C MET A 54 0.40 -17.57 3.08
N ARG A 55 0.80 -18.21 4.19
CA ARG A 55 1.55 -19.48 4.17
C ARG A 55 0.67 -20.71 4.03
N ASN A 56 -0.62 -20.63 4.39
CA ASN A 56 -1.53 -21.77 4.41
C ASN A 56 -2.02 -22.13 3.00
N GLN A 57 -1.77 -23.37 2.56
CA GLN A 57 -2.18 -23.87 1.23
C GLN A 57 -3.68 -24.20 1.08
N ALA A 58 -4.51 -23.94 2.10
CA ALA A 58 -5.86 -24.48 2.18
C ALA A 58 -6.84 -23.54 2.91
N VAL A 59 -7.03 -22.31 2.45
CA VAL A 59 -8.14 -21.46 2.91
C VAL A 59 -8.60 -20.53 1.78
N VAL A 60 -9.18 -21.07 0.70
CA VAL A 60 -10.05 -20.26 -0.17
C VAL A 60 -11.38 -20.98 -0.29
N ALA A 61 -12.33 -20.54 0.54
CA ALA A 61 -13.72 -20.95 0.47
C ALA A 61 -14.44 -20.02 -0.52
N SER A 62 -14.32 -20.32 -1.82
CA SER A 62 -15.34 -19.96 -2.81
C SER A 62 -15.23 -20.94 -3.99
N GLU A 63 -16.37 -21.24 -4.59
CA GLU A 63 -16.60 -22.39 -5.47
C GLU A 63 -15.82 -22.31 -6.80
N LYS A 64 -14.62 -22.88 -6.81
CA LYS A 64 -14.00 -23.64 -7.93
C LYS A 64 -12.63 -24.10 -7.43
N GLU A 65 -12.44 -25.42 -7.32
CA GLU A 65 -11.21 -26.07 -6.86
C GLU A 65 -9.95 -25.45 -7.49
N LEU A 66 -9.25 -24.60 -6.74
CA LEU A 66 -7.88 -24.18 -7.04
C LEU A 66 -7.00 -24.58 -5.85
N LYS A 67 -6.22 -25.63 -6.07
CA LYS A 67 -5.13 -26.07 -5.18
C LYS A 67 -4.02 -25.03 -5.27
N GLY A 68 -3.79 -24.23 -4.24
CA GLY A 68 -2.75 -23.19 -4.25
C GLY A 68 -2.66 -22.39 -2.95
N ARG A 69 -1.63 -21.55 -2.82
CA ARG A 69 -1.57 -20.52 -1.77
C ARG A 69 -2.52 -19.36 -2.12
N PRO A 70 -2.93 -18.54 -1.13
CA PRO A 70 -3.73 -17.36 -1.38
C PRO A 70 -3.00 -16.36 -2.29
N SER A 71 -3.75 -15.71 -3.16
CA SER A 71 -3.28 -14.63 -4.03
C SER A 71 -2.91 -13.37 -3.25
N ALA A 72 -2.12 -12.48 -3.85
CA ALA A 72 -1.78 -11.19 -3.25
C ALA A 72 -3.03 -10.36 -2.89
N LEU A 73 -4.09 -10.44 -3.70
CA LEU A 73 -5.37 -9.80 -3.43
C LEU A 73 -6.00 -10.29 -2.13
N GLU A 74 -6.06 -11.61 -1.94
CA GLU A 74 -6.62 -12.22 -0.74
C GLU A 74 -5.79 -11.90 0.51
N ILE A 75 -4.46 -11.94 0.40
CA ILE A 75 -3.57 -11.64 1.52
C ILE A 75 -3.71 -10.19 1.96
N ALA A 76 -3.65 -9.23 1.03
CA ALA A 76 -3.73 -7.81 1.34
C ALA A 76 -5.12 -7.43 1.88
N THR A 77 -6.20 -7.96 1.29
CA THR A 77 -7.57 -7.67 1.75
C THR A 77 -7.87 -8.31 3.10
N TYR A 78 -7.39 -9.52 3.38
CA TYR A 78 -7.51 -10.14 4.70
C TYR A 78 -6.75 -9.35 5.78
N ALA A 79 -5.53 -8.88 5.47
CA ALA A 79 -4.78 -8.05 6.41
C ALA A 79 -5.51 -6.75 6.75
N VAL A 80 -6.11 -6.08 5.76
CA VAL A 80 -6.89 -4.86 5.98
C VAL A 80 -8.21 -5.14 6.69
N GLN A 81 -8.89 -6.26 6.41
CA GLN A 81 -10.09 -6.67 7.13
C GLN A 81 -9.81 -6.81 8.63
N LEU A 82 -8.70 -7.45 9.00
CA LEU A 82 -8.27 -7.57 10.40
C LEU A 82 -7.99 -6.20 11.05
N ILE A 83 -7.57 -5.20 10.28
CA ILE A 83 -7.40 -3.82 10.76
C ILE A 83 -8.76 -3.13 10.91
N GLU A 84 -9.68 -3.29 9.95
CA GLU A 84 -11.04 -2.75 10.00
C GLU A 84 -11.88 -3.30 11.16
N ASP A 85 -11.62 -4.54 11.58
CA ASP A 85 -12.30 -5.14 12.72
C ASP A 85 -11.76 -4.64 14.09
N ASN A 86 -10.62 -3.95 14.09
CA ASN A 86 -9.89 -3.54 15.30
C ASN A 86 -10.12 -2.05 15.65
N PRO A 87 -10.77 -1.75 16.79
CA PRO A 87 -11.19 -0.40 17.18
C PRO A 87 -10.06 0.61 17.41
N LEU A 88 -8.81 0.15 17.49
CA LEU A 88 -7.65 1.04 17.66
C LEU A 88 -7.36 1.86 16.40
N PHE A 89 -7.73 1.34 15.23
CA PHE A 89 -7.35 1.92 13.95
C PHE A 89 -8.49 2.72 13.33
N ASN A 90 -8.16 3.71 12.50
CA ASN A 90 -9.15 4.57 11.85
C ASN A 90 -9.66 3.94 10.54
N SER A 91 -10.30 2.79 10.66
CA SER A 91 -11.06 2.17 9.58
C SER A 91 -12.05 1.15 10.15
N GLY A 92 -13.19 0.95 9.47
CA GLY A 92 -14.22 0.04 9.95
C GLY A 92 -14.63 0.37 11.39
N HIS A 93 -14.62 -0.64 12.27
CA HIS A 93 -14.82 -0.47 13.70
C HIS A 93 -13.71 0.42 14.28
N GLY A 94 -14.05 1.61 14.78
CA GLY A 94 -13.06 2.61 15.20
C GLY A 94 -12.81 3.73 14.19
N ALA A 95 -13.58 3.80 13.11
CA ALA A 95 -13.58 4.93 12.19
C ALA A 95 -13.93 6.26 12.88
N VAL A 96 -13.32 7.33 12.39
CA VAL A 96 -13.60 8.70 12.85
C VAL A 96 -14.96 9.22 12.38
N PHE A 97 -15.42 10.28 13.04
CA PHE A 97 -16.69 10.94 12.72
C PHE A 97 -16.48 12.16 11.81
N THR A 98 -17.43 12.37 10.90
CA THR A 98 -17.62 13.65 10.20
C THR A 98 -18.06 14.74 11.17
N ARG A 99 -18.13 15.99 10.71
CA ARG A 99 -18.71 17.08 11.50
C ARG A 99 -20.17 16.83 11.90
N ASP A 100 -20.92 16.10 11.09
CA ASP A 100 -22.33 15.75 11.36
C ASP A 100 -22.47 14.56 12.32
N GLY A 101 -21.36 14.06 12.88
CA GLY A 101 -21.38 12.99 13.87
C GLY A 101 -21.66 11.60 13.30
N ILE A 102 -21.38 11.38 12.00
CA ILE A 102 -21.57 10.09 11.33
C ILE A 102 -20.23 9.52 10.83
N ASN A 103 -20.17 8.21 10.61
CA ASN A 103 -19.03 7.56 9.96
C ASN A 103 -19.27 7.45 8.45
N GLU A 104 -18.25 7.78 7.65
CA GLU A 104 -18.26 7.60 6.19
C GLU A 104 -16.94 6.98 5.74
N LEU A 105 -17.01 5.75 5.26
CA LEU A 105 -15.86 4.91 4.99
C LEU A 105 -15.48 4.90 3.51
N GLU A 106 -14.20 4.67 3.26
CA GLU A 106 -13.60 4.57 1.93
C GLU A 106 -12.58 3.41 1.92
N ALA A 107 -12.51 2.67 0.82
CA ALA A 107 -11.51 1.63 0.64
C ALA A 107 -11.15 1.41 -0.82
N SER A 108 -10.01 0.76 -1.06
CA SER A 108 -9.51 0.47 -2.39
C SER A 108 -8.59 -0.74 -2.44
N VAL A 109 -8.51 -1.33 -3.64
CA VAL A 109 -7.58 -2.41 -3.96
C VAL A 109 -6.99 -2.20 -5.35
N MET A 110 -5.72 -2.54 -5.54
CA MET A 110 -5.10 -2.64 -6.86
C MET A 110 -4.14 -3.81 -6.92
N VAL A 111 -4.21 -4.60 -8.00
CA VAL A 111 -3.29 -5.68 -8.32
C VAL A 111 -2.38 -5.29 -9.49
N SER A 112 -1.12 -5.69 -9.45
CA SER A 112 -0.15 -5.37 -10.51
C SER A 112 -0.49 -6.05 -11.84
N ARG A 113 -1.03 -7.27 -11.79
CA ARG A 113 -1.46 -8.10 -12.93
C ARG A 113 -2.54 -9.10 -12.53
N GLY A 114 -3.03 -9.88 -13.49
CA GLY A 114 -4.01 -10.95 -13.29
C GLY A 114 -5.45 -10.56 -13.62
N PHE A 115 -5.77 -9.27 -13.56
CA PHE A 115 -7.09 -8.71 -13.88
C PHE A 115 -6.96 -7.67 -15.00
N LYS A 116 -7.91 -7.63 -15.95
CA LYS A 116 -8.06 -6.51 -16.91
C LYS A 116 -8.36 -5.23 -16.15
N LYS A 117 -9.29 -5.30 -15.19
CA LYS A 117 -9.55 -4.23 -14.24
C LYS A 117 -8.56 -4.38 -13.09
N ARG A 118 -7.53 -3.54 -13.06
CA ARG A 118 -6.46 -3.70 -12.07
C ARG A 118 -6.73 -3.04 -10.74
N GLY A 119 -7.66 -2.09 -10.65
CA GLY A 119 -7.94 -1.38 -9.41
C GLY A 119 -9.38 -0.94 -9.23
N VAL A 120 -9.76 -0.75 -7.97
CA VAL A 120 -11.09 -0.34 -7.52
C VAL A 120 -10.99 0.60 -6.32
N GLY A 121 -11.89 1.58 -6.24
CA GLY A 121 -12.20 2.34 -5.03
C GLY A 121 -13.70 2.36 -4.72
N VAL A 122 -14.05 2.27 -3.44
CA VAL A 122 -15.41 2.46 -2.92
C VAL A 122 -15.38 3.55 -1.86
N MET A 123 -16.43 4.36 -1.79
CA MET A 123 -16.42 5.63 -1.04
C MET A 123 -17.81 6.02 -0.56
N GLY A 124 -17.88 6.76 0.54
CA GLY A 124 -19.15 7.22 1.12
C GLY A 124 -20.01 6.07 1.68
N VAL A 125 -19.37 4.98 2.10
CA VAL A 125 -20.04 3.77 2.58
C VAL A 125 -20.31 3.91 4.08
N ARG A 126 -21.51 3.53 4.53
CA ARG A 126 -21.98 3.77 5.91
C ARG A 126 -22.57 2.53 6.60
N HIS A 127 -22.77 1.43 5.86
CA HIS A 127 -23.36 0.21 6.40
C HIS A 127 -22.55 -1.04 6.10
N VAL A 128 -21.51 -0.99 5.26
CA VAL A 128 -20.71 -2.18 4.93
C VAL A 128 -19.66 -2.38 6.01
N LYS A 129 -19.73 -3.50 6.73
CA LYS A 129 -18.84 -3.77 7.87
C LYS A 129 -17.37 -3.63 7.53
N ASN A 130 -16.96 -4.24 6.42
CA ASN A 130 -15.59 -4.27 5.92
C ASN A 130 -15.52 -3.68 4.49
N PRO A 131 -15.36 -2.36 4.34
CA PRO A 131 -15.27 -1.70 3.03
C PRO A 131 -14.21 -2.31 2.11
N ILE A 132 -13.11 -2.85 2.63
CA ILE A 132 -12.09 -3.51 1.79
C ILE A 132 -12.60 -4.75 1.07
N LEU A 133 -13.50 -5.52 1.70
CA LEU A 133 -14.11 -6.70 1.08
C LEU A 133 -15.07 -6.29 -0.05
N LEU A 134 -15.71 -5.13 0.07
CA LEU A 134 -16.47 -4.56 -1.05
C LEU A 134 -15.57 -4.13 -2.19
N ALA A 135 -14.44 -3.48 -1.91
CA ALA A 135 -13.47 -3.14 -2.95
C ALA A 135 -12.93 -4.38 -3.68
N LYS A 136 -12.66 -5.47 -2.92
CA LYS A 136 -12.29 -6.79 -3.47
C LYS A 136 -13.39 -7.36 -4.37
N ALA A 137 -14.62 -7.49 -3.87
CA ALA A 137 -15.74 -8.04 -4.63
C ALA A 137 -16.02 -7.24 -5.92
N MET A 138 -15.91 -5.92 -5.84
CA MET A 138 -16.01 -5.02 -6.99
C MET A 138 -14.91 -5.21 -8.04
N LEU A 139 -13.72 -5.66 -7.64
CA LEU A 139 -12.62 -6.00 -8.55
C LEU A 139 -12.92 -7.33 -9.25
N GLU A 140 -13.29 -8.35 -8.47
CA GLU A 140 -13.58 -9.71 -8.95
C GLU A 140 -14.78 -9.74 -9.89
N HIS A 141 -15.95 -9.26 -9.46
CA HIS A 141 -17.13 -9.19 -10.32
C HIS A 141 -16.93 -8.26 -11.51
N GLY A 142 -16.16 -7.19 -11.34
CA GLY A 142 -15.81 -6.29 -12.43
C GLY A 142 -14.97 -6.95 -13.53
N GLU A 143 -14.15 -7.95 -13.18
CA GLU A 143 -13.40 -8.75 -14.15
C GLU A 143 -14.30 -9.73 -14.89
N GLU A 144 -15.16 -10.43 -14.16
CA GLU A 144 -16.16 -11.35 -14.72
C GLU A 144 -17.03 -10.63 -15.77
N ASP A 145 -17.52 -9.43 -15.43
CA ASP A 145 -18.30 -8.57 -16.32
C ASP A 145 -17.55 -8.20 -17.63
N LEU A 146 -16.22 -8.08 -17.57
CA LEU A 146 -15.36 -7.74 -18.71
C LEU A 146 -14.87 -8.96 -19.50
N GLU A 147 -14.90 -10.16 -18.91
CA GLU A 147 -14.65 -11.44 -19.59
C GLU A 147 -15.85 -11.88 -20.42
N GLU A 148 -17.04 -11.78 -19.86
CA GLU A 148 -18.27 -12.20 -20.53
C GLU A 148 -18.84 -11.07 -21.40
N ARG A 149 -18.23 -10.79 -22.57
CA ARG A 149 -18.89 -9.98 -23.61
C ARG A 149 -20.20 -10.66 -24.04
N GLY A 150 -21.34 -10.28 -23.43
CA GLY A 150 -22.66 -10.39 -24.05
C GLY A 150 -23.54 -11.60 -23.68
N LYS A 151 -23.50 -12.11 -22.45
CA LYS A 151 -24.73 -12.70 -21.90
C LYS A 151 -25.44 -11.60 -21.14
N ARG A 152 -26.62 -11.20 -21.64
CA ARG A 152 -27.53 -10.23 -21.00
C ARG A 152 -27.50 -10.45 -19.50
N ALA A 153 -27.40 -9.37 -18.71
CA ALA A 153 -27.68 -9.37 -17.28
C ALA A 153 -29.00 -10.15 -17.03
N GLN A 154 -28.89 -11.46 -16.80
CA GLN A 154 -30.00 -12.33 -16.47
C GLN A 154 -30.12 -12.21 -14.97
N GLY A 155 -30.92 -11.24 -14.54
CA GLY A 155 -31.02 -10.92 -13.12
C GLY A 155 -31.54 -9.54 -12.80
N ALA A 156 -31.91 -8.71 -13.79
CA ALA A 156 -32.84 -7.63 -13.52
C ALA A 156 -34.17 -8.25 -13.08
N SER A 157 -34.27 -8.52 -11.78
CA SER A 157 -35.56 -8.61 -11.11
C SER A 157 -36.35 -7.38 -11.54
N LEU A 158 -37.58 -7.57 -12.03
CA LEU A 158 -38.48 -6.46 -12.37
C LEU A 158 -38.75 -5.54 -11.17
N ASP A 159 -38.34 -5.94 -9.96
CA ASP A 159 -38.59 -5.23 -8.71
C ASP A 159 -37.45 -4.28 -8.27
N ASP A 160 -36.23 -4.33 -8.85
CA ASP A 160 -35.15 -3.32 -8.65
C ASP A 160 -34.15 -3.26 -9.84
N PRO A 161 -34.39 -2.43 -10.86
CA PRO A 161 -33.62 -2.42 -12.12
C PRO A 161 -32.23 -1.75 -12.06
N ASP A 162 -31.78 -1.23 -10.92
CA ASP A 162 -30.82 -0.11 -10.91
C ASP A 162 -29.31 -0.45 -10.82
N VAL A 163 -28.88 -1.65 -10.39
CA VAL A 163 -27.43 -2.00 -10.38
C VAL A 163 -27.22 -3.51 -10.52
N PRO A 164 -26.90 -4.06 -11.71
CA PRO A 164 -26.83 -5.50 -11.91
C PRO A 164 -25.49 -6.15 -11.47
N SER A 165 -24.40 -5.39 -11.44
CA SER A 165 -23.04 -5.84 -11.05
C SER A 165 -22.09 -4.62 -11.05
N ALA A 166 -20.78 -4.83 -10.87
CA ALA A 166 -19.75 -3.80 -10.87
C ALA A 166 -19.50 -3.17 -12.25
N GLN A 167 -19.85 -3.88 -13.33
CA GLN A 167 -19.78 -3.48 -14.75
C GLN A 167 -18.43 -2.91 -15.19
N GLY A 168 -17.34 -3.41 -14.59
CA GLY A 168 -15.99 -2.91 -14.83
C GLY A 168 -15.70 -1.50 -14.25
N HIS A 169 -16.62 -0.87 -13.50
CA HIS A 169 -16.44 0.48 -12.94
C HIS A 169 -15.35 0.54 -11.87
N THR A 170 -14.36 1.41 -12.05
CA THR A 170 -13.23 1.59 -11.12
C THR A 170 -13.63 2.23 -9.79
N GLN A 171 -14.63 3.12 -9.78
CA GLN A 171 -15.02 3.84 -8.56
C GLN A 171 -16.54 3.88 -8.40
N VAL A 172 -17.03 3.58 -7.20
CA VAL A 172 -18.47 3.62 -6.87
C VAL A 172 -18.70 4.29 -5.51
N PHE A 173 -19.73 5.12 -5.43
CA PHE A 173 -20.04 5.95 -4.26
C PHE A 173 -21.39 5.58 -3.61
N GLY A 174 -21.41 5.59 -2.28
CA GLY A 174 -22.60 5.63 -1.45
C GLY A 174 -23.59 4.50 -1.70
N LYS A 175 -24.87 4.85 -1.90
CA LYS A 175 -25.98 3.90 -2.02
C LYS A 175 -25.76 2.84 -3.10
N ALA A 176 -25.12 3.18 -4.22
CA ALA A 176 -24.82 2.21 -5.27
C ALA A 176 -23.81 1.16 -4.80
N ALA A 177 -22.78 1.58 -4.06
CA ALA A 177 -21.79 0.68 -3.47
C ALA A 177 -22.43 -0.26 -2.44
N GLU A 178 -23.34 0.25 -1.61
CA GLU A 178 -24.05 -0.56 -0.60
C GLU A 178 -25.06 -1.54 -1.20
N LYS A 179 -25.73 -1.16 -2.30
CA LYS A 179 -26.57 -2.09 -3.07
C LYS A 179 -25.74 -3.26 -3.58
N LEU A 180 -24.57 -2.99 -4.15
CA LEU A 180 -23.63 -4.01 -4.62
C LEU A 180 -23.13 -4.88 -3.46
N ALA A 181 -22.79 -4.28 -2.31
CA ALA A 181 -22.38 -5.03 -1.12
C ALA A 181 -23.45 -6.04 -0.68
N LYS A 182 -24.73 -5.62 -0.64
CA LYS A 182 -25.85 -6.50 -0.33
C LYS A 182 -25.98 -7.62 -1.38
N GLN A 183 -25.86 -7.29 -2.65
CA GLN A 183 -25.98 -8.26 -3.75
C GLN A 183 -24.86 -9.31 -3.70
N TYR A 184 -23.64 -8.91 -3.35
CA TYR A 184 -22.49 -9.80 -3.20
C TYR A 184 -22.46 -10.55 -1.85
N GLY A 185 -23.52 -10.43 -1.04
CA GLY A 185 -23.65 -11.16 0.22
C GLY A 185 -22.72 -10.66 1.33
N LEU A 186 -22.21 -9.43 1.25
CA LEU A 186 -21.37 -8.83 2.28
C LEU A 186 -22.21 -8.41 3.49
N GLU A 187 -21.61 -8.50 4.68
CA GLU A 187 -22.27 -8.14 5.93
C GLU A 187 -22.53 -6.63 5.98
N LEU A 188 -23.81 -6.27 6.09
CA LEU A 188 -24.24 -4.92 6.42
C LEU A 188 -24.52 -4.81 7.91
N VAL A 189 -24.04 -3.72 8.52
CA VAL A 189 -24.16 -3.42 9.96
C VAL A 189 -24.92 -2.12 10.18
N ASP A 190 -25.49 -1.98 11.36
CA ASP A 190 -25.96 -0.69 11.84
C ASP A 190 -24.76 0.26 12.07
N PRO A 191 -24.88 1.57 11.78
CA PRO A 191 -23.77 2.51 11.95
C PRO A 191 -23.18 2.54 13.38
N SER A 192 -23.93 2.12 14.41
CA SER A 192 -23.41 1.98 15.78
C SER A 192 -22.25 0.99 15.89
N TYR A 193 -22.07 0.07 14.94
CA TYR A 193 -20.90 -0.82 14.89
C TYR A 193 -19.58 -0.05 14.80
N TYR A 194 -19.55 1.06 14.07
CA TYR A 194 -18.31 1.82 13.87
C TYR A 194 -17.95 2.69 15.09
N TYR A 195 -18.93 2.94 15.96
CA TYR A 195 -18.79 3.82 17.11
C TYR A 195 -17.78 3.27 18.12
N THR A 196 -16.90 4.14 18.59
CA THR A 196 -16.19 3.93 19.85
C THR A 196 -16.23 5.21 20.68
N GLN A 197 -16.30 5.06 22.00
CA GLN A 197 -16.32 6.21 22.90
C GLN A 197 -15.10 7.11 22.69
N GLN A 198 -13.92 6.51 22.49
CA GLN A 198 -12.69 7.25 22.25
C GLN A 198 -12.79 8.18 21.03
N ARG A 199 -13.27 7.66 19.89
CA ARG A 199 -13.41 8.46 18.66
C ARG A 199 -14.46 9.55 18.79
N TRP A 200 -15.52 9.29 19.55
CA TRP A 200 -16.55 10.28 19.83
C TRP A 200 -16.01 11.42 20.69
N ASP A 201 -15.23 11.10 21.73
CA ASP A 201 -14.63 12.11 22.58
C ASP A 201 -13.60 12.95 21.80
N GLU A 202 -12.81 12.33 20.91
CA GLU A 202 -11.91 13.02 19.98
C GLU A 202 -12.67 14.00 19.05
N HIS A 203 -13.81 13.56 18.50
CA HIS A 203 -14.70 14.36 17.65
C HIS A 203 -15.21 15.61 18.38
N ILE A 204 -15.80 15.44 19.57
CA ILE A 204 -16.38 16.54 20.36
C ILE A 204 -15.30 17.52 20.82
N ARG A 205 -14.21 17.04 21.44
CA ARG A 205 -13.11 17.91 21.90
C ARG A 205 -12.54 18.76 20.77
N ALA A 206 -12.42 18.18 19.58
CA ALA A 206 -11.88 18.89 18.43
C ALA A 206 -12.83 19.97 17.89
N LEU A 207 -14.15 19.73 17.89
CA LEU A 207 -15.15 20.76 17.54
C LEU A 207 -15.19 21.90 18.58
N GLU A 208 -15.08 21.57 19.87
CA GLU A 208 -15.05 22.58 20.94
C GLU A 208 -13.82 23.48 20.84
N ARG A 209 -12.65 22.89 20.54
CA ARG A 209 -11.40 23.64 20.30
C ARG A 209 -11.50 24.59 19.10
N GLU A 210 -12.14 24.15 18.01
CA GLU A 210 -12.37 25.01 16.86
C GLU A 210 -13.32 26.16 17.20
N LYS A 211 -14.42 25.85 17.90
CA LYS A 211 -15.41 26.84 18.34
C LYS A 211 -14.81 27.89 19.28
N SER A 212 -13.84 27.52 20.11
CA SER A 212 -13.13 28.44 21.00
C SER A 212 -12.02 29.25 20.31
N GLY A 213 -11.77 29.02 19.02
CA GLY A 213 -10.72 29.69 18.25
C GLY A 213 -9.29 29.21 18.59
N GLN A 214 -9.15 28.06 19.26
CA GLN A 214 -7.87 27.53 19.74
C GLN A 214 -7.20 26.55 18.77
N GLY A 215 -7.80 26.27 17.61
CA GLY A 215 -7.23 25.38 16.60
C GLY A 215 -8.25 24.90 15.58
N GLN A 216 -7.88 23.91 14.77
CA GLN A 216 -8.77 23.27 13.79
C GLN A 216 -9.45 22.04 14.36
N ALA A 217 -10.57 21.64 13.77
CA ALA A 217 -11.27 20.41 14.14
C ALA A 217 -10.65 19.12 13.56
N THR A 218 -9.79 19.23 12.54
CA THR A 218 -9.23 18.11 11.76
C THR A 218 -7.76 17.80 12.05
N TRP A 219 -7.06 18.68 12.77
CA TRP A 219 -5.65 18.50 13.15
C TRP A 219 -5.31 19.27 14.43
N SER A 220 -4.28 18.79 15.13
CA SER A 220 -3.68 19.46 16.28
C SER A 220 -2.18 19.17 16.36
N ALA A 221 -1.40 20.20 16.70
CA ALA A 221 0.03 20.06 17.00
C ALA A 221 0.26 19.32 18.33
N THR A 222 -0.67 19.46 19.28
CA THR A 222 -0.50 19.01 20.67
C THR A 222 -1.23 17.71 20.99
N GLU A 223 -2.27 17.36 20.23
CA GLU A 223 -3.07 16.15 20.39
C GLU A 223 -2.99 15.33 19.10
N TYR A 224 -2.94 13.99 19.22
CA TYR A 224 -3.11 13.14 18.05
C TYR A 224 -4.59 13.06 17.69
N LEU A 225 -4.96 13.55 16.52
CA LEU A 225 -6.21 13.23 15.87
C LEU A 225 -5.91 12.30 14.70
N PRO A 226 -6.65 11.19 14.54
CA PRO A 226 -6.44 10.31 13.41
C PRO A 226 -6.66 11.04 12.09
N GLN A 227 -5.57 11.18 11.34
CA GLN A 227 -5.57 11.52 9.93
C GLN A 227 -5.28 10.29 9.06
N GLY A 228 -4.79 9.23 9.71
CA GLY A 228 -4.23 8.07 9.06
C GLY A 228 -5.31 7.13 8.55
N THR A 229 -5.10 6.73 7.31
CA THR A 229 -5.67 5.54 6.67
C THR A 229 -4.92 4.29 7.13
N CYS A 230 -5.54 3.13 6.99
CA CYS A 230 -4.93 1.82 7.21
C CYS A 230 -4.74 1.09 5.88
N GLY A 231 -3.79 0.15 5.82
CA GLY A 231 -3.54 -0.53 4.56
C GLY A 231 -2.53 -1.66 4.66
N ALA A 232 -2.47 -2.44 3.59
CA ALA A 232 -1.56 -3.55 3.43
C ALA A 232 -1.03 -3.60 1.99
N VAL A 233 0.21 -4.08 1.85
CA VAL A 233 0.77 -4.46 0.56
C VAL A 233 1.29 -5.89 0.70
N ALA A 234 0.87 -6.74 -0.23
CA ALA A 234 1.25 -8.15 -0.28
C ALA A 234 1.87 -8.50 -1.63
N LEU A 235 2.87 -9.38 -1.61
CA LEU A 235 3.48 -10.02 -2.77
C LEU A 235 3.27 -11.53 -2.61
N ASP A 236 2.64 -12.17 -3.57
CA ASP A 236 2.44 -13.63 -3.57
C ASP A 236 3.60 -14.40 -4.23
N GLU A 237 3.51 -15.73 -4.23
CA GLU A 237 4.55 -16.60 -4.77
C GLU A 237 4.67 -16.55 -6.30
N ASP A 238 3.61 -16.12 -6.98
CA ASP A 238 3.59 -15.87 -8.42
C ASP A 238 4.22 -14.51 -8.76
N GLY A 239 4.53 -13.67 -7.77
CA GLY A 239 5.10 -12.35 -7.99
C GLY A 239 4.08 -11.28 -8.35
N VAL A 240 2.79 -11.50 -8.05
CA VAL A 240 1.76 -10.46 -8.13
C VAL A 240 1.84 -9.61 -6.87
N ILE A 241 1.72 -8.29 -7.02
CA ILE A 241 1.60 -7.37 -5.89
C ILE A 241 0.16 -6.87 -5.81
N CYS A 242 -0.39 -6.83 -4.59
CA CYS A 242 -1.64 -6.13 -4.30
C CYS A 242 -1.41 -5.04 -3.25
N ALA A 243 -1.93 -3.85 -3.50
CA ALA A 243 -2.11 -2.80 -2.50
C ALA A 243 -3.58 -2.75 -2.09
N ALA A 244 -3.84 -2.66 -0.80
CA ALA A 244 -5.18 -2.57 -0.20
C ALA A 244 -5.18 -1.47 0.86
N THR A 245 -6.17 -0.57 0.80
CA THR A 245 -6.16 0.65 1.62
C THR A 245 -7.58 0.95 2.08
N SER A 246 -7.78 1.35 3.35
CA SER A 246 -9.11 1.58 3.94
C SER A 246 -9.08 2.64 5.04
N THR A 247 -10.12 3.46 5.16
CA THR A 247 -10.15 4.61 6.09
C THR A 247 -11.57 5.03 6.50
N GLY A 248 -11.67 5.64 7.69
CA GLY A 248 -12.81 6.51 8.08
C GLY A 248 -12.68 7.96 7.58
N GLY A 249 -11.53 8.33 7.02
CA GLY A 249 -11.18 9.69 6.61
C GLY A 249 -10.56 10.49 7.76
N LEU A 250 -10.84 11.79 7.81
CA LEU A 250 -10.32 12.69 8.86
C LEU A 250 -11.38 12.94 9.93
N THR A 251 -10.97 12.99 11.20
CA THR A 251 -11.85 13.49 12.27
C THR A 251 -12.40 14.86 11.89
N ASN A 252 -13.71 15.04 12.01
CA ASN A 252 -14.41 16.27 11.64
C ASN A 252 -14.24 16.69 10.17
N LYS A 253 -14.01 15.73 9.25
CA LYS A 253 -14.17 16.01 7.82
C LYS A 253 -15.57 16.53 7.52
N LEU A 254 -15.69 17.37 6.50
CA LEU A 254 -17.00 17.67 5.92
C LEU A 254 -17.64 16.36 5.45
N THR A 255 -18.92 16.17 5.74
CA THR A 255 -19.68 15.04 5.22
C THR A 255 -19.65 15.06 3.69
N GLY A 256 -19.30 13.92 3.09
CA GLY A 256 -19.05 13.79 1.66
C GLY A 256 -17.62 14.10 1.22
N ARG A 257 -16.70 14.50 2.11
CA ARG A 257 -15.27 14.61 1.77
C ARG A 257 -14.70 13.23 1.48
N ILE A 258 -14.08 13.10 0.30
CA ILE A 258 -13.37 11.90 -0.16
C ILE A 258 -11.86 12.18 -0.10
N GLY A 259 -11.10 11.26 0.50
CA GLY A 259 -9.66 11.36 0.63
C GLY A 259 -8.90 10.73 -0.54
N ASP A 260 -7.62 10.46 -0.29
CA ASP A 260 -6.71 9.76 -1.20
C ASP A 260 -7.00 8.27 -1.30
N THR A 261 -7.53 7.68 -0.23
CA THR A 261 -7.70 6.22 -0.07
C THR A 261 -8.43 5.56 -1.24
N PRO A 262 -9.60 6.03 -1.71
CA PRO A 262 -10.30 5.40 -2.82
C PRO A 262 -9.87 5.97 -4.19
N VAL A 263 -8.90 6.88 -4.24
CA VAL A 263 -8.46 7.56 -5.46
C VAL A 263 -7.19 6.92 -6.01
N VAL A 264 -7.36 6.31 -7.19
CA VAL A 264 -6.30 5.59 -7.91
C VAL A 264 -5.08 6.48 -8.11
N GLY A 265 -3.93 6.01 -7.63
CA GLY A 265 -2.63 6.69 -7.72
C GLY A 265 -2.32 7.63 -6.57
N ALA A 266 -3.34 8.13 -5.86
CA ALA A 266 -3.13 8.99 -4.69
C ALA A 266 -2.81 8.13 -3.47
N GLY A 267 -3.80 7.42 -2.91
CA GLY A 267 -3.64 6.62 -1.69
C GLY A 267 -3.18 5.19 -1.93
N PHE A 268 -3.32 4.66 -3.14
CA PHE A 268 -2.94 3.29 -3.48
C PHE A 268 -2.50 3.17 -4.94
N TRP A 269 -1.61 2.22 -5.21
CA TRP A 269 -1.19 1.86 -6.56
C TRP A 269 -0.54 0.48 -6.57
N ALA A 270 -0.73 -0.28 -7.65
CA ALA A 270 0.09 -1.44 -7.96
C ALA A 270 0.28 -1.56 -9.48
N GLU A 271 1.51 -1.70 -9.95
CA GLU A 271 1.82 -1.89 -11.36
C GLU A 271 2.99 -2.85 -11.57
N GLU A 272 3.08 -3.39 -12.79
CA GLU A 272 4.18 -4.22 -13.28
C GLU A 272 4.62 -3.70 -14.65
N TRP A 273 5.92 -3.71 -14.89
CA TRP A 273 6.53 -3.34 -16.16
C TRP A 273 7.75 -4.22 -16.48
N SER A 274 8.19 -4.19 -17.73
CA SER A 274 9.39 -4.92 -18.19
C SER A 274 10.44 -3.95 -18.70
N GLU A 275 11.70 -4.28 -18.47
CA GLU A 275 12.89 -3.50 -18.83
C GLU A 275 13.95 -4.42 -19.44
N ASP A 276 14.74 -3.89 -20.37
CA ASP A 276 15.88 -4.60 -20.93
C ASP A 276 17.03 -4.67 -19.91
N GLY A 277 17.71 -5.82 -19.82
CA GLY A 277 18.80 -6.05 -18.87
C GLY A 277 18.34 -6.16 -17.42
N ASP A 278 19.22 -5.77 -16.48
CA ASP A 278 18.95 -5.65 -15.04
C ASP A 278 19.45 -4.28 -14.53
N PRO A 279 18.64 -3.20 -14.69
CA PRO A 279 19.07 -1.84 -14.35
C PRO A 279 19.21 -1.62 -12.85
N THR A 280 18.56 -2.43 -12.02
CA THR A 280 18.68 -2.37 -10.56
C THR A 280 19.97 -3.01 -10.04
N GLY A 281 20.61 -3.85 -10.86
CA GLY A 281 21.82 -4.61 -10.53
C GLY A 281 21.62 -5.59 -9.37
N PRO A 282 22.64 -6.39 -9.04
CA PRO A 282 22.64 -7.14 -7.78
C PRO A 282 22.60 -6.15 -6.61
N THR A 283 21.75 -6.42 -5.62
CA THR A 283 21.62 -5.61 -4.40
C THR A 283 22.99 -5.31 -3.77
N ALA A 284 23.10 -4.22 -3.01
CA ALA A 284 24.32 -3.90 -2.26
C ALA A 284 24.82 -5.10 -1.41
N TRP A 285 23.88 -5.91 -0.90
CA TRP A 285 24.15 -7.17 -0.20
C TRP A 285 24.72 -8.29 -1.11
N GLY A 286 24.27 -8.37 -2.36
CA GLY A 286 24.85 -9.27 -3.37
C GLY A 286 26.28 -8.91 -3.77
N ARG A 287 26.62 -7.62 -3.79
CA ARG A 287 28.00 -7.15 -3.99
C ARG A 287 28.92 -7.53 -2.83
N LEU A 288 28.42 -7.46 -1.59
CA LEU A 288 29.16 -7.84 -0.38
C LEU A 288 29.38 -9.36 -0.28
N LYS A 289 28.37 -10.17 -0.65
CA LYS A 289 28.47 -11.63 -0.59
C LYS A 289 29.42 -12.22 -1.66
N ASN A 290 29.49 -11.58 -2.82
CA ASN A 290 30.43 -11.96 -3.89
C ASN A 290 31.88 -11.56 -3.59
N SER A 291 32.12 -10.58 -2.72
CA SER A 291 33.47 -10.19 -2.28
C SER A 291 34.03 -11.08 -1.17
N ILE A 292 33.20 -11.89 -0.52
CA ILE A 292 33.60 -12.84 0.55
C ILE A 292 33.91 -14.26 -0.01
N THR A 293 33.59 -14.54 -1.27
CA THR A 293 33.66 -15.90 -1.85
C THR A 293 34.79 -16.14 -2.86
N GLN A 294 35.74 -15.20 -3.01
CA GLN A 294 36.90 -15.36 -3.89
C GLN A 294 38.21 -15.33 -3.08
N PRO A 295 38.97 -16.43 -2.99
CA PRO A 295 40.33 -16.40 -2.44
C PRO A 295 41.32 -16.02 -3.55
N GLY A 296 41.92 -14.82 -3.46
CA GLY A 296 42.95 -14.31 -4.38
C GLY A 296 43.68 -13.08 -3.80
N PRO A 297 44.94 -12.82 -4.17
CA PRO A 297 45.92 -12.21 -3.27
C PRO A 297 45.77 -10.70 -3.05
N SER A 298 46.29 -10.30 -1.91
CA SER A 298 46.33 -8.98 -1.29
C SER A 298 46.81 -7.83 -2.19
N LEU A 299 46.13 -6.69 -1.98
CA LEU A 299 46.52 -5.30 -2.21
C LEU A 299 46.54 -4.79 -3.66
N VAL A 300 45.36 -4.41 -4.14
CA VAL A 300 45.19 -3.26 -5.03
C VAL A 300 44.30 -2.26 -4.30
N LEU A 301 44.81 -1.05 -4.03
CA LEU A 301 44.02 0.06 -3.48
C LEU A 301 42.81 0.29 -4.40
N SER A 302 41.64 -0.12 -3.93
CA SER A 302 40.40 -0.14 -4.69
C SER A 302 39.89 1.26 -5.02
N ASP A 303 39.24 1.41 -6.18
CA ASP A 303 38.56 2.62 -6.67
C ASP A 303 37.54 3.25 -5.71
N ALA A 304 37.19 2.59 -4.60
CA ALA A 304 36.46 3.18 -3.49
C ALA A 304 37.18 4.40 -2.87
N LEU A 305 38.52 4.43 -2.88
CA LEU A 305 39.29 5.57 -2.37
C LEU A 305 39.38 6.74 -3.38
N ARG A 306 39.13 6.47 -4.68
CA ARG A 306 39.10 7.52 -5.72
C ARG A 306 37.82 8.34 -5.67
N GLY A 307 36.68 7.71 -5.36
CA GLY A 307 35.41 8.42 -5.18
C GLY A 307 35.44 9.41 -4.01
N ALA A 308 36.11 9.04 -2.90
CA ALA A 308 36.19 9.88 -1.71
C ALA A 308 37.09 11.13 -1.85
N LEU A 309 37.91 11.22 -2.91
CA LEU A 309 38.76 12.39 -3.20
C LEU A 309 38.31 13.18 -4.44
N ALA A 310 37.33 12.68 -5.20
CA ALA A 310 36.81 13.35 -6.39
C ALA A 310 35.79 14.45 -6.08
N ASP A 311 35.23 14.50 -4.87
CA ASP A 311 34.20 15.47 -4.47
C ASP A 311 34.73 16.87 -4.08
N CYS A 312 36.03 17.15 -4.27
CA CYS A 312 36.66 18.41 -3.84
C CYS A 312 37.25 19.28 -4.96
N LEU A 313 37.03 18.99 -6.25
CA LEU A 313 37.56 19.83 -7.33
C LEU A 313 36.55 20.02 -8.49
N PRO A 314 36.33 21.26 -8.98
CA PRO A 314 35.50 21.49 -10.16
C PRO A 314 36.35 21.35 -11.43
N SER A 315 35.89 20.60 -12.44
CA SER A 315 36.09 20.78 -13.92
C SER A 315 35.95 19.43 -14.67
N PRO A 316 35.90 19.43 -16.03
CA PRO A 316 34.85 19.90 -16.92
C PRO A 316 34.29 18.73 -17.77
N MET A 317 33.30 19.00 -18.64
CA MET A 317 32.63 18.03 -19.52
C MET A 317 33.54 16.91 -20.07
N MET A 318 33.20 15.66 -19.76
CA MET A 318 33.61 14.48 -20.53
C MET A 318 32.37 13.76 -21.05
N TYR A 319 32.14 13.92 -22.35
CA TYR A 319 31.24 13.08 -23.15
C TYR A 319 31.80 11.66 -23.15
N SER A 320 31.09 10.70 -22.54
CA SER A 320 31.41 9.27 -22.71
C SER A 320 30.80 8.77 -24.02
N PRO A 321 31.59 8.16 -24.92
CA PRO A 321 31.07 7.63 -26.16
C PRO A 321 30.16 6.42 -25.89
N LEU A 322 29.06 6.36 -26.64
CA LEU A 322 28.17 5.20 -26.75
C LEU A 322 28.99 3.96 -27.09
N ASP A 323 28.87 2.93 -26.27
CA ASP A 323 29.52 1.64 -26.46
C ASP A 323 28.77 0.86 -27.55
N THR A 324 29.21 1.00 -28.79
CA THR A 324 28.79 0.14 -29.90
C THR A 324 29.86 -0.92 -30.14
N LEU A 325 29.59 -2.15 -29.68
CA LEU A 325 29.74 -3.43 -30.41
C LEU A 325 29.97 -4.60 -29.43
N SER A 326 28.88 -5.27 -29.05
CA SER A 326 28.87 -6.69 -28.75
C SER A 326 27.62 -7.29 -29.37
N THR A 327 27.77 -7.95 -30.51
CA THR A 327 26.69 -8.73 -31.13
C THR A 327 26.81 -10.20 -30.73
N SER A 328 25.75 -10.67 -30.08
CA SER A 328 25.23 -12.05 -29.94
C SER A 328 25.75 -12.95 -28.82
N SER A 329 25.10 -12.87 -27.64
CA SER A 329 24.56 -14.05 -26.92
C SER A 329 23.59 -13.62 -25.79
N GLY A 330 22.29 -13.89 -25.98
CA GLY A 330 21.23 -13.95 -24.95
C GLY A 330 21.12 -12.81 -23.93
N GLY A 331 20.53 -11.67 -24.30
CA GLY A 331 20.21 -10.60 -23.35
C GLY A 331 19.24 -11.06 -22.25
N THR A 332 19.41 -10.56 -21.02
CA THR A 332 18.40 -10.69 -19.97
C THR A 332 17.34 -9.60 -20.12
N TYR A 333 16.14 -9.86 -19.61
CA TYR A 333 15.12 -8.84 -19.38
C TYR A 333 14.58 -8.99 -17.96
N THR A 334 14.10 -7.89 -17.40
CA THR A 334 13.63 -7.84 -16.02
C THR A 334 12.17 -7.43 -15.99
N THR A 335 11.36 -8.16 -15.22
CA THR A 335 10.03 -7.71 -14.81
C THR A 335 10.15 -7.06 -13.44
N ARG A 336 9.75 -5.79 -13.33
CA ARG A 336 9.67 -5.07 -12.06
C ARG A 336 8.22 -4.79 -11.73
N SER A 337 7.91 -4.88 -10.45
CA SER A 337 6.58 -4.61 -9.92
C SER A 337 6.71 -3.75 -8.68
N PHE A 338 5.81 -2.79 -8.53
CA PHE A 338 5.68 -1.97 -7.33
C PHE A 338 4.23 -1.98 -6.88
N GLY A 339 4.00 -2.07 -5.58
CA GLY A 339 2.73 -1.70 -4.98
C GLY A 339 2.94 -0.88 -3.72
N GLY A 340 2.03 0.05 -3.46
CA GLY A 340 2.11 0.95 -2.33
C GLY A 340 0.76 1.33 -1.75
N SER A 341 0.74 1.60 -0.45
CA SER A 341 -0.40 2.11 0.30
C SER A 341 0.03 3.34 1.10
N GLY A 342 -0.73 4.42 0.96
CA GLY A 342 -0.49 5.73 1.56
C GLY A 342 -1.34 5.99 2.79
N THR A 343 -0.84 6.88 3.66
CA THR A 343 -1.56 7.34 4.85
C THR A 343 -1.08 8.71 5.31
N GLY A 344 -1.98 9.57 5.76
CA GLY A 344 -1.68 10.92 6.23
C GLY A 344 -2.72 11.94 5.76
N ASN A 345 -2.29 13.16 5.46
CA ASN A 345 -3.15 14.19 4.90
C ASN A 345 -3.56 13.85 3.46
N GLY A 346 -4.75 13.26 3.29
CA GLY A 346 -5.22 12.81 1.98
C GLY A 346 -5.26 13.89 0.89
N ASP A 347 -5.46 15.16 1.26
CA ASP A 347 -5.51 16.25 0.28
C ASP A 347 -4.11 16.51 -0.34
N SER A 348 -3.04 16.41 0.46
CA SER A 348 -1.67 16.43 -0.04
C SER A 348 -1.35 15.23 -0.93
N PHE A 349 -1.80 14.02 -0.56
CA PHE A 349 -1.63 12.82 -1.38
C PHE A 349 -2.30 12.97 -2.76
N LEU A 350 -3.49 13.56 -2.80
CA LEU A 350 -4.20 13.87 -4.04
C LEU A 350 -3.45 14.88 -4.91
N ARG A 351 -2.94 15.97 -4.32
CA ARG A 351 -2.24 17.04 -5.07
C ARG A 351 -0.99 16.56 -5.79
N VAL A 352 -0.27 15.60 -5.22
CA VAL A 352 1.00 15.09 -5.79
C VAL A 352 0.88 13.69 -6.38
N ASN A 353 -0.34 13.12 -6.41
CA ASN A 353 -0.59 11.75 -6.86
C ASN A 353 0.40 10.75 -6.24
N ALA A 354 0.51 10.80 -4.90
CA ALA A 354 1.72 10.42 -4.18
C ALA A 354 2.22 8.99 -4.47
N VAL A 355 1.36 7.97 -4.32
CA VAL A 355 1.79 6.58 -4.48
C VAL A 355 2.12 6.26 -5.94
N ARG A 356 1.39 6.82 -6.91
CA ARG A 356 1.72 6.73 -8.34
C ARG A 356 3.05 7.40 -8.65
N THR A 357 3.34 8.54 -8.02
CA THR A 357 4.60 9.26 -8.20
C THR A 357 5.79 8.41 -7.76
N VAL A 358 5.69 7.68 -6.65
CA VAL A 358 6.70 6.68 -6.25
C VAL A 358 6.93 5.66 -7.36
N ALA A 359 5.85 5.05 -7.88
CA ALA A 359 5.95 4.04 -8.93
C ALA A 359 6.55 4.61 -10.24
N ALA A 360 6.19 5.85 -10.59
CA ALA A 360 6.73 6.55 -11.76
C ALA A 360 8.22 6.83 -11.60
N MET A 361 8.64 7.25 -10.41
CA MET A 361 10.04 7.42 -10.09
C MET A 361 10.77 6.09 -10.20
N ALA A 362 10.31 5.03 -9.55
CA ALA A 362 10.98 3.72 -9.62
C ALA A 362 11.10 3.19 -11.06
N ARG A 363 10.10 3.45 -11.90
CA ARG A 363 10.05 2.98 -13.30
C ARG A 363 10.85 3.84 -14.27
N TRP A 364 10.75 5.17 -14.18
CA TRP A 364 11.25 6.07 -15.21
C TRP A 364 12.48 6.87 -14.79
N LYS A 365 12.71 6.98 -13.48
CA LYS A 365 13.95 7.45 -12.90
C LYS A 365 14.70 6.19 -12.47
N PRO A 366 15.95 5.94 -12.86
CA PRO A 366 16.67 4.72 -12.48
C PRO A 366 17.05 4.73 -10.98
N GLU A 367 16.06 4.84 -10.10
CA GLU A 367 16.13 4.89 -8.65
C GLU A 367 15.47 3.64 -8.06
N SER A 368 16.00 3.16 -6.92
CA SER A 368 15.35 2.08 -6.18
C SER A 368 14.03 2.55 -5.58
N GLY A 369 13.11 1.62 -5.32
CA GLY A 369 11.85 1.90 -4.64
C GLY A 369 12.04 2.60 -3.29
N VAL A 370 13.11 2.27 -2.55
CA VAL A 370 13.48 2.96 -1.29
C VAL A 370 13.71 4.45 -1.51
N LYS A 371 14.52 4.82 -2.52
CA LYS A 371 14.80 6.23 -2.83
C LYS A 371 13.55 6.94 -3.35
N ALA A 372 12.74 6.26 -4.16
CA ALA A 372 11.50 6.81 -4.68
C ALA A 372 10.49 7.11 -3.55
N ILE A 373 10.30 6.19 -2.59
CA ILE A 373 9.44 6.43 -1.43
C ILE A 373 9.99 7.59 -0.59
N ALA A 374 11.30 7.61 -0.30
CA ALA A 374 11.90 8.68 0.49
C ALA A 374 11.74 10.06 -0.20
N HIS A 375 11.81 10.11 -1.53
CA HIS A 375 11.62 11.36 -2.27
C HIS A 375 10.19 11.90 -2.20
N VAL A 376 9.19 11.04 -2.02
CA VAL A 376 7.79 11.44 -1.97
C VAL A 376 7.33 11.64 -0.52
N ALA A 377 7.51 10.63 0.32
CA ALA A 377 6.96 10.56 1.67
C ALA A 377 7.97 10.79 2.80
N GLY A 378 9.27 10.74 2.51
CA GLY A 378 10.31 11.06 3.48
C GLY A 378 10.38 12.56 3.80
N ARG A 379 11.20 12.91 4.80
CA ARG A 379 11.43 14.32 5.18
C ARG A 379 11.99 15.13 4.02
N GLY A 380 11.42 16.31 3.79
CA GLY A 380 11.73 17.15 2.64
C GLY A 380 11.24 16.58 1.31
N GLY A 381 10.37 15.55 1.33
CA GLY A 381 9.80 14.93 0.14
C GLY A 381 8.63 15.71 -0.47
N GLU A 382 8.07 15.20 -1.57
CA GLU A 382 6.98 15.85 -2.32
C GLU A 382 5.74 16.16 -1.48
N LEU A 383 5.36 15.28 -0.53
CA LEU A 383 4.24 15.54 0.37
C LEU A 383 4.48 16.80 1.21
N GLU A 384 5.64 16.91 1.83
CA GLU A 384 6.04 18.06 2.65
C GLU A 384 6.13 19.34 1.79
N LYS A 385 6.77 19.24 0.61
CA LYS A 385 6.85 20.36 -0.34
C LYS A 385 5.48 20.87 -0.78
N SER A 386 4.49 19.98 -0.95
CA SER A 386 3.13 20.36 -1.34
C SER A 386 2.44 21.27 -0.32
N ALA A 387 2.83 21.19 0.95
CA ALA A 387 2.31 22.01 2.02
C ALA A 387 3.03 23.36 2.16
N GLY A 388 4.29 23.45 1.72
CA GLY A 388 5.09 24.67 1.82
C GLY A 388 5.20 25.16 3.27
N ASP A 389 4.89 26.44 3.50
CA ASP A 389 4.93 27.06 4.83
C ASP A 389 3.85 26.57 5.80
N ARG A 390 2.90 25.75 5.34
CA ARG A 390 1.84 25.15 6.15
C ARG A 390 2.23 23.81 6.78
N PHE A 391 3.35 23.21 6.34
CA PHE A 391 3.86 21.96 6.92
C PHE A 391 4.18 22.13 8.42
N GLY A 392 3.76 21.16 9.23
CA GLY A 392 3.89 21.21 10.70
C GLY A 392 3.00 22.25 11.40
N ARG A 393 2.12 22.95 10.66
CA ARG A 393 1.18 23.95 11.22
C ARG A 393 -0.29 23.58 11.04
N THR A 394 -0.59 22.75 10.03
CA THR A 394 -1.96 22.42 9.62
C THR A 394 -2.18 20.92 9.41
N GLY A 395 -1.12 20.12 9.56
CA GLY A 395 -1.11 18.72 9.14
C GLY A 395 -0.99 18.51 7.62
N GLU A 396 -1.12 19.55 6.79
CA GLU A 396 -0.87 19.42 5.36
C GLU A 396 0.55 18.90 5.10
N GLY A 397 0.67 17.98 4.16
CA GLY A 397 1.92 17.33 3.79
C GLY A 397 2.41 16.25 4.74
N GLU A 398 1.80 16.07 5.91
CA GLU A 398 2.16 14.99 6.84
C GLU A 398 1.65 13.63 6.32
N GLY A 399 2.52 12.62 6.30
CA GLY A 399 2.12 11.27 5.95
C GLY A 399 3.27 10.28 5.77
N GLY A 400 2.92 9.10 5.27
CA GLY A 400 3.82 8.00 5.00
C GLY A 400 3.29 7.05 3.94
N ILE A 401 4.18 6.26 3.36
CA ILE A 401 3.86 5.23 2.38
C ILE A 401 4.56 3.94 2.80
N ILE A 402 3.83 2.83 2.78
CA ILE A 402 4.43 1.48 2.75
C ILE A 402 4.36 0.93 1.33
N GLY A 403 5.25 0.02 0.97
CA GLY A 403 5.21 -0.63 -0.32
C GLY A 403 6.03 -1.92 -0.38
N ILE A 404 5.92 -2.59 -1.51
CA ILE A 404 6.79 -3.71 -1.89
C ILE A 404 7.25 -3.45 -3.31
N GLU A 405 8.55 -3.63 -3.54
CA GLU A 405 9.12 -3.75 -4.88
C GLU A 405 9.53 -5.21 -5.12
N SER A 406 9.23 -5.74 -6.31
CA SER A 406 9.66 -7.06 -6.76
C SER A 406 10.36 -6.95 -8.10
N VAL A 407 11.42 -7.73 -8.27
CA VAL A 407 12.24 -7.80 -9.46
C VAL A 407 12.44 -9.26 -9.85
N VAL A 408 12.10 -9.62 -11.08
CA VAL A 408 12.28 -10.97 -11.63
C VAL A 408 13.10 -10.87 -12.91
N VAL A 409 14.33 -11.35 -12.86
CA VAL A 409 15.27 -11.32 -13.99
C VAL A 409 15.16 -12.62 -14.77
N ARG A 410 15.05 -12.53 -16.09
CA ARG A 410 14.95 -13.67 -17.01
C ARG A 410 16.02 -13.61 -18.08
N ASP A 411 16.48 -14.79 -18.51
CA ASP A 411 17.33 -14.92 -19.70
C ASP A 411 16.51 -14.75 -20.99
N SER A 412 17.21 -14.70 -22.12
CA SER A 412 16.58 -14.62 -23.46
C SER A 412 15.62 -15.77 -23.80
N ASN A 413 15.68 -16.89 -23.07
CA ASN A 413 14.76 -18.03 -23.22
C ASN A 413 13.57 -17.93 -22.26
N GLY A 414 13.46 -16.85 -21.48
CA GLY A 414 12.42 -16.64 -20.48
C GLY A 414 12.64 -17.39 -19.16
N ARG A 415 13.79 -18.03 -18.95
CA ARG A 415 14.10 -18.71 -17.69
C ARG A 415 14.44 -17.68 -16.62
N VAL A 416 13.83 -17.84 -15.45
CA VAL A 416 14.15 -17.00 -14.28
C VAL A 416 15.57 -17.30 -13.82
N VAL A 417 16.40 -16.27 -13.74
CA VAL A 417 17.80 -16.35 -13.28
C VAL A 417 18.03 -15.66 -11.94
N ASP A 418 17.17 -14.71 -11.57
CA ASP A 418 17.19 -14.06 -10.26
C ASP A 418 15.79 -13.53 -9.87
N THR A 419 15.51 -13.50 -8.58
CA THR A 419 14.29 -12.91 -8.01
C THR A 419 14.65 -12.12 -6.75
N ARG A 420 14.20 -10.88 -6.67
CA ARG A 420 14.43 -9.98 -5.54
C ARG A 420 13.11 -9.35 -5.12
N SER A 421 12.95 -9.13 -3.82
CA SER A 421 11.82 -8.38 -3.29
C SER A 421 12.22 -7.64 -2.03
N GLU A 422 11.75 -6.40 -1.92
CA GLU A 422 12.08 -5.48 -0.85
C GLU A 422 10.80 -4.89 -0.25
N VAL A 423 10.72 -4.87 1.08
CA VAL A 423 9.67 -4.15 1.80
C VAL A 423 10.13 -2.71 1.96
N LEU A 424 9.28 -1.78 1.54
CA LEU A 424 9.58 -0.35 1.49
C LEU A 424 8.69 0.40 2.48
N MET A 425 9.24 1.40 3.16
CA MET A 425 8.47 2.30 4.03
C MET A 425 9.24 3.59 4.30
N ASP A 426 8.55 4.73 4.25
CA ASP A 426 9.07 6.00 4.76
C ASP A 426 7.91 6.95 5.12
N PHE A 427 8.19 7.95 5.96
CA PHE A 427 7.23 8.95 6.42
C PHE A 427 7.93 10.22 6.91
N ASN A 428 7.25 11.36 6.82
CA ASN A 428 7.79 12.67 7.18
C ASN A 428 7.24 13.24 8.50
N CYS A 429 6.31 12.52 9.12
CA CYS A 429 5.58 12.96 10.31
C CYS A 429 6.14 12.35 11.61
N GLY A 430 5.45 12.58 12.73
CA GLY A 430 5.91 12.14 14.07
C GLY A 430 6.05 10.63 14.21
N GLY A 431 5.19 9.87 13.53
CA GLY A 431 5.23 8.41 13.49
C GLY A 431 4.28 7.82 12.46
N MET A 432 4.43 6.52 12.23
CA MET A 432 3.57 5.69 11.41
C MET A 432 3.49 4.29 12.03
N PHE A 433 2.28 3.90 12.45
CA PHE A 433 2.00 2.54 12.92
C PHE A 433 2.20 1.56 11.77
N ARG A 434 3.18 0.66 11.85
CA ARG A 434 3.46 -0.31 10.79
C ARG A 434 4.01 -1.63 11.32
N ALA A 435 3.75 -2.69 10.58
CA ALA A 435 4.29 -4.02 10.84
C ALA A 435 4.57 -4.77 9.55
N TRP A 436 5.56 -5.65 9.56
CA TRP A 436 5.93 -6.44 8.39
C TRP A 436 6.56 -7.76 8.82
N ILE A 437 6.68 -8.68 7.87
CA ILE A 437 7.46 -9.90 8.03
C ILE A 437 8.85 -9.65 7.47
N ASP A 438 9.88 -9.76 8.31
CA ASP A 438 11.27 -9.54 7.90
C ASP A 438 11.85 -10.70 7.07
N ASP A 439 13.13 -10.57 6.72
CA ASP A 439 13.80 -11.58 5.91
C ASP A 439 13.96 -12.95 6.58
N GLU A 440 13.90 -13.00 7.90
CA GLU A 440 13.95 -14.24 8.68
C GLU A 440 12.55 -14.85 8.89
N GLY A 441 11.51 -14.18 8.38
CA GLY A 441 10.13 -14.62 8.54
C GLY A 441 9.54 -14.25 9.91
N LYS A 442 10.14 -13.30 10.63
CA LYS A 442 9.67 -12.84 11.94
C LYS A 442 8.84 -11.55 11.80
N PRO A 443 7.79 -11.38 12.61
CA PRO A 443 7.02 -10.15 12.63
C PRO A 443 7.83 -9.02 13.29
N ARG A 444 7.82 -7.85 12.67
CA ARG A 444 8.44 -6.62 13.17
C ARG A 444 7.40 -5.52 13.27
N VAL A 445 7.57 -4.59 14.21
CA VAL A 445 6.73 -3.41 14.37
C VAL A 445 7.59 -2.16 14.52
N GLY A 446 7.15 -1.08 13.86
CA GLY A 446 7.67 0.26 14.10
C GLY A 446 6.53 1.25 14.30
N ILE A 447 6.75 2.24 15.16
CA ILE A 447 5.83 3.37 15.34
C ILE A 447 6.58 4.67 15.05
N PHE A 448 7.71 4.89 15.71
CA PHE A 448 8.54 6.07 15.51
C PHE A 448 9.74 5.79 14.59
N ALA A 449 10.41 6.83 14.12
CA ALA A 449 11.56 6.71 13.23
C ALA A 449 12.78 6.07 13.92
N THR A 450 12.96 6.34 15.22
CA THR A 450 14.14 5.91 16.00
C THR A 450 14.04 4.49 16.57
N GLU A 451 13.05 3.70 16.18
CA GLU A 451 12.77 2.40 16.82
C GLU A 451 13.32 1.18 16.06
N LEU A 452 13.99 1.40 14.92
CA LEU A 452 14.64 0.29 14.20
C LEU A 452 15.89 -0.24 14.93
N ASP A 453 16.35 0.43 15.99
CA ASP A 453 17.56 0.09 16.76
C ASP A 453 17.30 -0.56 18.14
N GLU A 454 16.04 -0.77 18.56
CA GLU A 454 15.70 -1.25 19.93
C GLU A 454 15.00 -2.63 20.00
N LEU A 455 15.15 -3.49 18.99
CA LEU A 455 14.61 -4.87 18.99
C LEU A 455 15.68 -5.93 18.80
#